data_AF-A0A1H8R3C9-F1
#
_entry.id   AF-A0A1H8R3C9-F1
#
_cell.length_a   1.000
_cell.length_b   1.000
_cell.length_c   1.000
_cell.angle_alpha   90.00
_cell.angle_beta   90.00
_cell.angle_gamma   90.00
#
_symmetry.space_group_name_H-M   'P 1'
#
loop_
_entity.id
_entity.type
_entity.pdbx_description
1 polymer ?
#
loop_
_entity_poly.entity_id
_entity_poly.type
_entity_poly.pdbx_seq_one_letter_code
_entity_poly.pdbx_strand_id
1 'polypeptide(L)'
;MFQIDPRLASDSLEVASLTLCQVLLLNDRRYDWLVLVPRSEGVTEVLDLSPQDQVQLWREVTLVAQVLRGAQPDLKLNIGALGNIVRQLHLHVLLRQEGDPAWPGPVWGHSPREPYGEAAGRAAAQRWQGLLEQEAQA
;
A
#
# COMPACT_ATOMS: atom_id res chain seq x y z
N MET A 1 10.71 4.06 19.40
CA MET A 1 11.29 3.41 18.20
C MET A 1 10.15 3.07 17.25
N PHE A 2 10.28 3.35 15.95
CA PHE A 2 9.26 2.96 14.97
C PHE A 2 9.08 1.42 14.93
N GLN A 3 7.82 0.99 14.96
CA GLN A 3 7.40 -0.40 14.75
C GLN A 3 6.08 -0.38 13.99
N ILE A 4 5.88 -1.32 13.07
CA ILE A 4 4.61 -1.47 12.36
C ILE A 4 3.56 -1.99 13.34
N ASP A 5 2.35 -1.43 13.28
CA ASP A 5 1.21 -1.89 14.07
C ASP A 5 1.02 -3.41 13.88
N PRO A 6 0.84 -4.19 14.96
CA PRO A 6 0.74 -5.65 14.85
C PRO A 6 -0.34 -6.15 13.88
N ARG A 7 -1.44 -5.40 13.71
CA ARG A 7 -2.50 -5.75 12.75
C ARG A 7 -2.05 -5.52 11.30
N LEU A 8 -1.36 -4.41 11.03
CA LEU A 8 -0.78 -4.18 9.70
C LEU A 8 0.25 -5.26 9.38
N ALA A 9 1.12 -5.59 10.33
CA ALA A 9 2.12 -6.64 10.16
C ALA A 9 1.49 -8.02 9.93
N SER A 10 0.41 -8.38 10.63
CA SER A 10 -0.26 -9.67 10.44
C SER A 10 -1.07 -9.76 9.15
N ASP A 11 -1.57 -8.62 8.68
CA ASP A 11 -2.50 -8.54 7.55
C ASP A 11 -1.79 -8.30 6.21
N SER A 12 -0.46 -8.24 6.19
CA SER A 12 0.31 -7.88 5.01
C SER A 12 1.60 -8.68 4.87
N LEU A 13 2.23 -8.55 3.70
CA LEU A 13 3.56 -9.04 3.39
C LEU A 13 4.47 -7.85 3.12
N GLU A 14 5.72 -7.90 3.59
CA GLU A 14 6.68 -6.84 3.30
C GLU A 14 7.10 -6.86 1.82
N VAL A 15 7.22 -5.65 1.23
CA VAL A 15 7.61 -5.48 -0.18
C VAL A 15 8.93 -4.74 -0.29
N ALA A 16 9.02 -3.54 0.30
CA ALA A 16 10.21 -2.70 0.19
C ALA A 16 10.29 -1.67 1.32
N SER A 17 11.48 -1.12 1.53
CA SER A 17 11.71 0.03 2.40
C SER A 17 12.14 1.21 1.53
N LEU A 18 11.26 2.20 1.35
CA LEU A 18 11.57 3.47 0.67
C LEU A 18 12.24 4.45 1.64
N THR A 19 12.47 5.70 1.23
CA THR A 19 13.12 6.72 2.06
C THR A 19 12.36 6.97 3.37
N LEU A 20 11.05 7.19 3.28
CA LEU A 20 10.16 7.44 4.41
C LEU A 20 9.34 6.21 4.79
N CYS A 21 8.76 5.50 3.82
CA CYS A 21 7.77 4.47 4.10
C CYS A 21 8.32 3.04 4.05
N GLN A 22 7.79 2.17 4.91
CA GLN A 22 7.71 0.75 4.59
C GLN A 22 6.56 0.54 3.59
N VAL A 23 6.79 -0.25 2.55
CA VAL A 23 5.77 -0.67 1.59
C VAL A 23 5.40 -2.11 1.90
N LEU A 24 4.10 -2.34 2.06
CA LEU A 24 3.49 -3.62 2.38
C LEU A 24 2.50 -4.00 1.27
N LEU A 25 2.36 -5.29 0.99
CA LEU A 25 1.29 -5.85 0.17
C LEU A 25 0.20 -6.34 1.11
N LEU A 26 -1.00 -5.79 1.03
CA LEU A 26 -2.12 -6.30 1.81
C LEU A 26 -2.40 -7.75 1.40
N ASN A 27 -2.57 -8.65 2.38
CA ASN A 27 -2.82 -10.07 2.12
C ASN A 27 -4.28 -10.32 1.71
N ASP A 28 -4.66 -9.74 0.57
CA ASP A 28 -5.97 -9.84 -0.04
C ASP A 28 -5.82 -9.91 -1.56
N ARG A 29 -5.83 -11.13 -2.12
CA ARG A 29 -5.51 -11.41 -3.53
C ARG A 29 -6.54 -10.89 -4.53
N ARG A 30 -7.64 -10.30 -4.05
CA ARG A 30 -8.70 -9.73 -4.89
C ARG A 30 -8.26 -8.44 -5.57
N TYR A 31 -7.26 -7.76 -5.03
CA TYR A 31 -6.80 -6.46 -5.48
C TYR A 31 -5.27 -6.39 -5.47
N ASP A 32 -4.68 -5.72 -6.45
CA ASP A 32 -3.28 -5.29 -6.37
C ASP A 32 -3.22 -4.09 -5.41
N TRP A 33 -2.96 -4.37 -4.13
CA TRP A 33 -3.13 -3.42 -3.04
C TRP A 33 -1.87 -3.25 -2.20
N LEU A 34 -1.17 -2.15 -2.43
CA LEU A 34 0.00 -1.75 -1.65
C LEU A 34 -0.38 -0.74 -0.55
N VAL A 35 0.31 -0.81 0.58
CA VAL A 35 0.13 0.05 1.74
C VAL A 35 1.46 0.67 2.12
N LEU A 36 1.52 1.99 2.17
CA LEU A 36 2.68 2.74 2.62
C LEU A 36 2.52 3.11 4.10
N VAL A 37 3.51 2.80 4.93
CA VAL A 37 3.56 3.14 6.35
C VAL A 37 4.78 4.00 6.61
N PRO A 38 4.63 5.33 6.85
CA PRO A 38 5.75 6.20 7.20
C PRO A 38 6.46 5.69 8.45
N ARG A 39 7.80 5.60 8.41
CA ARG A 39 8.62 5.08 9.52
C ARG A 39 8.85 6.10 10.62
N SER A 40 7.75 6.70 11.09
CA SER A 40 7.72 7.73 12.12
C SER A 40 6.87 7.26 13.31
N GLU A 41 7.40 7.42 14.52
CA GLU A 41 6.73 6.97 15.75
C GLU A 41 5.58 7.91 16.13
N GLY A 42 4.44 7.35 16.54
CA GLY A 42 3.30 8.13 17.06
C GLY A 42 2.49 8.91 16.01
N VAL A 43 2.84 8.81 14.73
CA VAL A 43 2.14 9.51 13.64
C VAL A 43 0.83 8.78 13.32
N THR A 44 -0.27 9.51 13.38
CA THR A 44 -1.62 8.98 13.11
C THR A 44 -2.26 9.60 11.87
N GLU A 45 -1.94 10.86 11.62
CA GLU A 45 -2.46 11.65 10.52
C GLU A 45 -1.33 12.19 9.65
N VAL A 46 -1.62 12.49 8.38
CA VAL A 46 -0.62 13.10 7.48
C VAL A 46 -0.11 14.45 8.03
N LEU A 47 -0.97 15.20 8.74
CA LEU A 47 -0.61 16.47 9.34
C LEU A 47 0.36 16.35 10.53
N ASP A 48 0.52 15.15 11.10
CA ASP A 48 1.49 14.89 12.17
C ASP A 48 2.93 14.79 11.62
N LEU A 49 3.08 14.57 10.31
CA LEU A 49 4.38 14.55 9.63
C LEU A 49 4.94 15.97 9.47
N SER A 50 6.27 16.10 9.46
CA SER A 50 6.93 17.35 9.09
C SER A 50 6.54 17.77 7.67
N PRO A 51 6.56 19.07 7.31
CA PRO A 51 6.26 19.49 5.94
C PRO A 51 7.13 18.81 4.87
N GLN A 52 8.39 18.49 5.23
CA GLN A 52 9.31 17.77 4.36
C GLN A 52 8.87 16.31 4.17
N ASP A 53 8.47 15.64 5.25
CA ASP A 53 7.96 14.27 5.19
C ASP A 53 6.60 14.17 4.51
N GLN A 54 5.74 15.19 4.60
CA GLN A 54 4.49 15.23 3.82
C GLN A 54 4.76 15.25 2.32
N VAL A 55 5.76 16.03 1.88
CA VAL A 55 6.17 16.03 0.47
C VAL A 55 6.80 14.69 0.09
N GLN A 56 7.67 14.14 0.93
CA GLN A 56 8.30 12.85 0.69
C GLN A 56 7.26 11.71 0.61
N LEU A 57 6.26 11.73 1.49
CA LEU A 57 5.14 10.79 1.47
C LEU A 57 4.43 10.81 0.11
N TRP A 58 4.11 11.99 -0.41
CA TRP A 58 3.43 12.09 -1.69
C TRP A 58 4.32 11.67 -2.88
N ARG A 59 5.63 11.87 -2.80
CA ARG A 59 6.57 11.33 -3.80
C ARG A 59 6.53 9.79 -3.81
N GLU A 60 6.54 9.16 -2.65
CA GLU A 60 6.50 7.71 -2.52
C GLU A 60 5.14 7.11 -2.91
N VAL A 61 4.04 7.76 -2.52
CA VAL A 61 2.69 7.39 -3.00
C VAL A 61 2.62 7.47 -4.53
N THR A 62 3.20 8.52 -5.13
CA THR A 62 3.23 8.68 -6.58
C THR A 62 4.05 7.59 -7.25
N LEU A 63 5.25 7.27 -6.73
CA LEU A 63 6.07 6.16 -7.19
C LEU A 63 5.30 4.83 -7.19
N VAL A 64 4.67 4.49 -6.07
CA VAL A 64 3.88 3.25 -5.93
C VAL A 64 2.69 3.24 -6.90
N ALA A 65 2.00 4.37 -7.04
CA ALA A 65 0.89 4.52 -7.98
C ALA A 65 1.33 4.36 -9.44
N GLN A 66 2.50 4.91 -9.81
CA GLN A 66 3.10 4.76 -11.14
C GLN A 66 3.46 3.32 -11.43
N VAL A 67 4.09 2.61 -10.48
CA VAL A 67 4.40 1.17 -10.62
C VAL A 67 3.14 0.35 -10.85
N LEU A 68 2.09 0.55 -10.03
CA LEU A 68 0.82 -0.17 -10.18
C LEU A 68 0.19 0.12 -11.54
N ARG A 69 0.13 1.39 -11.95
CA ARG A 69 -0.46 1.79 -13.24
C ARG A 69 0.37 1.36 -14.44
N GLY A 70 1.69 1.37 -14.34
CA GLY A 70 2.59 0.89 -15.39
C GLY A 70 2.42 -0.61 -15.62
N ALA A 71 2.21 -1.38 -14.55
CA ALA A 71 1.91 -2.81 -14.65
C ALA A 71 0.53 -3.11 -15.24
N GLN A 72 -0.45 -2.21 -15.06
CA GLN A 72 -1.83 -2.37 -15.51
C GLN A 72 -2.44 -1.01 -15.98
N PRO A 73 -2.11 -0.57 -17.20
CA PRO A 73 -2.40 0.78 -17.70
C PRO A 73 -3.86 1.06 -18.02
N ASP A 74 -4.74 0.07 -17.95
CA ASP A 74 -6.18 0.26 -18.18
C ASP A 74 -7.00 0.35 -16.86
N LEU A 75 -6.38 0.05 -15.71
CA LEU A 75 -7.09 -0.06 -14.42
C LEU A 75 -7.08 1.22 -13.57
N LYS A 76 -8.16 1.51 -12.86
CA LYS A 76 -8.30 2.75 -12.07
C LYS A 76 -7.55 2.67 -10.73
N LEU A 77 -6.86 3.73 -10.32
CA LEU A 77 -6.30 3.83 -8.97
C LEU A 77 -7.33 4.30 -7.93
N ASN A 78 -7.24 3.75 -6.73
CA ASN A 78 -7.76 4.32 -5.48
C ASN A 78 -6.59 4.60 -4.54
N ILE A 79 -6.63 5.76 -3.87
CA ILE A 79 -5.64 6.17 -2.88
C ILE A 79 -6.39 6.70 -1.66
N GLY A 80 -6.01 6.28 -0.45
CA GLY A 80 -6.68 6.75 0.76
C GLY A 80 -5.87 6.57 2.05
N ALA A 81 -5.89 7.59 2.90
CA ALA A 81 -5.53 7.50 4.32
C ALA A 81 -6.84 7.49 5.12
N LEU A 82 -7.08 6.42 5.89
CA LEU A 82 -8.32 6.25 6.66
C LEU A 82 -8.03 6.07 8.14
N GLY A 83 -7.38 4.97 8.51
CA GLY A 83 -6.92 4.74 9.87
C GLY A 83 -8.02 4.56 10.93
N ASN A 84 -9.25 4.19 10.55
CA ASN A 84 -10.38 4.05 11.49
C ASN A 84 -10.18 2.95 12.56
N ILE A 85 -9.51 1.85 12.18
CA ILE A 85 -9.28 0.67 13.02
C ILE A 85 -7.83 0.61 13.52
N VAL A 86 -6.87 0.81 12.61
CA VAL A 86 -5.44 0.95 12.94
C VAL A 86 -5.08 2.41 12.87
N ARG A 87 -4.67 2.99 14.01
CA ARG A 87 -4.39 4.43 14.15
C ARG A 87 -3.08 4.86 13.53
N GLN A 88 -2.08 3.98 13.49
CA GLN A 88 -0.79 4.27 12.86
C GLN A 88 -1.02 4.73 11.42
N LEU A 89 -0.45 5.87 11.03
CA LEU A 89 -0.64 6.41 9.69
C LEU A 89 -0.21 5.38 8.64
N HIS A 90 -1.11 5.10 7.70
CA HIS A 90 -0.84 4.28 6.53
C HIS A 90 -1.71 4.74 5.36
N LEU A 91 -1.15 4.66 4.16
CA LEU A 91 -1.82 5.05 2.92
C LEU A 91 -2.02 3.82 2.05
N HIS A 92 -3.26 3.59 1.66
CA HIS A 92 -3.63 2.56 0.72
C HIS A 92 -3.46 3.08 -0.71
N VAL A 93 -2.85 2.28 -1.58
CA VAL A 93 -2.75 2.51 -3.03
C VAL A 93 -3.09 1.21 -3.73
N LEU A 94 -4.16 1.20 -4.51
CA LEU A 94 -4.64 -0.03 -5.14
C LEU A 94 -5.26 0.18 -6.52
N LEU A 95 -5.20 -0.87 -7.34
CA LEU A 95 -5.87 -0.94 -8.64
C LEU A 95 -7.31 -1.43 -8.49
N ARG A 96 -8.18 -0.89 -9.33
CA ARG A 96 -9.61 -1.14 -9.41
C ARG A 96 -10.02 -1.34 -10.86
N GLN A 97 -11.05 -2.15 -11.07
CA GLN A 97 -11.57 -2.41 -12.41
C GLN A 97 -13.07 -2.71 -12.37
N GLU A 98 -13.75 -2.47 -13.48
CA GLU A 98 -15.13 -2.93 -13.63
C GLU A 98 -15.20 -4.44 -13.42
N GLY A 99 -16.14 -4.87 -12.58
CA GLY A 99 -16.31 -6.27 -12.22
C GLY A 99 -15.39 -6.78 -11.10
N ASP A 100 -14.49 -5.94 -10.54
CA ASP A 100 -13.86 -6.29 -9.27
C ASP A 100 -14.92 -6.40 -8.15
N PRO A 101 -14.67 -7.18 -7.08
CA PRO A 101 -15.72 -7.51 -6.12
C PRO A 101 -16.42 -6.32 -5.46
N ALA A 102 -15.77 -5.16 -5.40
CA ALA A 102 -16.33 -3.97 -4.73
C ALA A 102 -16.69 -2.84 -5.70
N TRP A 103 -16.54 -3.03 -7.02
CA TRP A 103 -16.82 -1.97 -8.01
C TRP A 103 -18.32 -1.63 -8.07
N PRO A 104 -18.72 -0.34 -8.18
CA PRO A 104 -17.91 0.88 -8.21
C PRO A 104 -17.63 1.48 -6.81
N GLY A 105 -18.03 0.80 -5.74
CA GLY A 105 -17.84 1.23 -4.37
C GLY A 105 -16.40 1.09 -3.85
N PRO A 106 -16.17 1.54 -2.60
CA PRO A 106 -14.88 1.34 -1.92
C PRO A 106 -14.63 -0.12 -1.58
N VAL A 107 -13.37 -0.55 -1.63
CA VAL A 107 -12.96 -1.90 -1.17
C VAL A 107 -13.04 -2.07 0.35
N TRP A 108 -12.90 -0.96 1.09
CA TRP A 108 -12.84 -0.98 2.55
C TRP A 108 -14.17 -1.44 3.16
N GLY A 109 -14.16 -2.59 3.82
CA GLY A 109 -15.34 -3.14 4.49
C GLY A 109 -16.37 -3.80 3.56
N HIS A 110 -16.09 -3.93 2.27
CA HIS A 110 -17.05 -4.51 1.32
C HIS A 110 -17.31 -6.02 1.57
N SER A 111 -16.26 -6.81 1.72
CA SER A 111 -16.36 -8.26 1.97
C SER A 111 -15.06 -8.84 2.56
N PRO A 112 -15.10 -10.03 3.20
CA PRO A 112 -13.94 -10.64 3.81
C PRO A 112 -12.77 -10.80 2.83
N ARG A 113 -11.56 -10.51 3.30
CA ARG A 113 -10.32 -10.70 2.54
C ARG A 113 -10.18 -12.15 2.05
N GLU A 114 -9.65 -12.31 0.84
CA GLU A 114 -9.21 -13.60 0.33
C GLU A 114 -7.68 -13.64 0.38
N PRO A 115 -7.06 -14.26 1.39
CA PRO A 115 -5.61 -14.23 1.50
C PRO A 115 -4.93 -14.97 0.35
N TYR A 116 -3.70 -14.54 0.04
CA TYR A 116 -2.82 -15.31 -0.82
C TYR A 116 -2.46 -16.63 -0.15
N GLY A 117 -2.27 -17.70 -0.93
CA GLY A 117 -1.49 -18.84 -0.47
C GLY A 117 -0.02 -18.42 -0.29
N GLU A 118 0.70 -19.00 0.66
CA GLU A 118 2.05 -18.52 1.04
C GLU A 118 3.01 -18.30 -0.13
N ALA A 119 3.12 -19.28 -1.03
CA ALA A 119 4.02 -19.18 -2.19
C ALA A 119 3.57 -18.09 -3.17
N ALA A 120 2.26 -17.96 -3.40
CA ALA A 120 1.70 -16.93 -4.27
C ALA A 120 1.88 -15.52 -3.68
N GLY A 121 1.70 -15.38 -2.36
CA GLY A 121 1.92 -14.12 -1.66
C GLY A 121 3.38 -13.67 -1.73
N ARG A 122 4.33 -14.59 -1.48
CA ARG A 122 5.77 -14.30 -1.63
C ARG A 122 6.12 -13.89 -3.07
N ALA A 123 5.59 -14.59 -4.07
CA ALA A 123 5.83 -14.26 -5.47
C ALA A 123 5.23 -12.88 -5.84
N ALA A 124 4.04 -12.56 -5.33
CA ALA A 124 3.42 -11.25 -5.55
C ALA A 124 4.22 -10.11 -4.89
N ALA A 125 4.68 -10.29 -3.65
CA ALA A 125 5.53 -9.32 -2.97
C ALA A 125 6.85 -9.08 -3.72
N GLN A 126 7.53 -10.16 -4.15
CA GLN A 126 8.76 -10.08 -4.94
C GLN A 126 8.56 -9.39 -6.29
N ARG A 127 7.43 -9.65 -6.97
CA ARG A 127 7.08 -8.95 -8.22
C ARG A 127 6.99 -7.44 -7.99
N TRP A 128 6.28 -7.00 -6.95
CA TRP A 128 6.13 -5.57 -6.66
C TRP A 128 7.43 -4.93 -6.21
N GLN A 129 8.24 -5.64 -5.43
CA GLN A 129 9.58 -5.19 -5.07
C GLN A 129 10.42 -4.92 -6.31
N GLY A 130 10.51 -5.89 -7.24
CA GLY A 130 11.31 -5.73 -8.45
C GLY A 130 10.86 -4.59 -9.36
N LEU A 131 9.54 -4.35 -9.45
CA LEU A 131 9.00 -3.21 -10.22
C LEU A 131 9.28 -1.86 -9.54
N LEU A 132 9.21 -1.79 -8.20
CA LEU A 132 9.58 -0.59 -7.44
C LEU A 132 11.05 -0.25 -7.60
N GLU A 133 11.93 -1.25 -7.56
CA GLU A 133 13.38 -1.06 -7.75
C GLU A 133 13.70 -0.55 -9.16
N GLN A 134 12.98 -1.01 -10.18
CA GLN A 134 13.15 -0.54 -11.56
C GLN A 134 12.70 0.92 -11.73
N GLU A 135 11.50 1.26 -11.24
CA GLU A 135 10.94 2.61 -11.37
C GLU A 135 11.75 3.64 -10.56
N ALA A 136 12.26 3.25 -9.39
CA ALA A 136 13.10 4.14 -8.57
C ALA A 136 14.47 4.47 -9.18
N GLN A 137 14.89 3.74 -10.23
CA GLN A 137 16.14 3.95 -10.95
C GLN A 137 15.96 4.72 -12.27
N ALA A 138 14.72 4.94 -12.71
CA ALA A 138 14.37 5.65 -13.95
C ALA A 138 14.33 7.17 -13.75
#